data_AF-A0A957X025-F1
#
_entry.id   AF-A0A957X025-F1
#
_cell.length_a   1.000
_cell.length_b   1.000
_cell.length_c   1.000
_cell.angle_alpha   90.00
_cell.angle_beta   90.00
_cell.angle_gamma   90.00
#
_symmetry.space_group_name_H-M   'P 1'
#
loop_
_entity.id
_entity.type
_entity.pdbx_description
1 polymer ?
#
loop_
_entity_poly.entity_id
_entity_poly.type
_entity_poly.pdbx_seq_one_letter_code
_entity_poly.pdbx_strand_id
1 'polypeptide(L)'
;MVQSAMLVEPGSTQPQTLTYQDRLNLLREKKLAQTAEKRQVIGSMDYDDWALILPPLELRKTVKAISGSGVPITDVLIDGVEMERNHANGGFYGPVLCGRNFRKLLDAHPPYVDPLCSMAGAVMANFSSYRTAGWNPDFDYSHLHADQQRYALIPGIGGS
;
A
#
# COMPACT_ATOMS: atom_id res chain seq x y z
N MET A 1 30.99 6.40 13.20
CA MET A 1 30.82 5.06 13.79
C MET A 1 29.69 4.36 13.04
N VAL A 2 30.01 3.34 12.23
CA VAL A 2 29.01 2.60 11.44
C VAL A 2 28.42 1.51 12.32
N GLN A 3 27.14 1.63 12.66
CA GLN A 3 26.46 0.66 13.51
C GLN A 3 26.23 -0.63 12.70
N SER A 4 26.71 -1.75 13.22
CA SER A 4 26.61 -3.05 12.57
C SER A 4 25.29 -3.73 12.91
N ALA A 5 24.53 -4.10 11.88
CA ALA A 5 23.32 -4.90 12.02
C ALA A 5 23.73 -6.36 12.32
N MET A 6 23.13 -6.95 13.36
CA MET A 6 23.32 -8.34 13.77
C MET A 6 22.10 -9.16 13.34
N LEU A 7 22.32 -10.32 12.69
CA LEU A 7 21.30 -11.35 12.47
C LEU A 7 21.78 -12.64 13.14
N VAL A 8 20.87 -13.36 13.79
CA VAL A 8 21.14 -14.61 14.51
C VAL A 8 20.51 -15.75 13.73
N GLU A 9 21.34 -16.69 13.26
CA GLU A 9 20.91 -17.97 12.68
C GLU A 9 20.42 -18.91 13.81
N PRO A 10 19.39 -19.74 13.58
CA PRO A 10 18.93 -20.69 14.59
C PRO A 10 20.00 -21.78 14.82
N GLY A 11 20.79 -21.64 15.88
CA GLY A 11 21.77 -22.63 16.33
C GLY A 11 23.20 -22.13 16.56
N SER A 12 23.51 -20.87 16.26
CA SER A 12 24.81 -20.27 16.55
C SER A 12 24.68 -19.12 17.56
N THR A 13 25.31 -19.26 18.72
CA THR A 13 25.26 -18.32 19.85
C THR A 13 26.25 -17.15 19.74
N GLN A 14 26.85 -16.92 18.58
CA GLN A 14 27.84 -15.85 18.38
C GLN A 14 27.37 -14.85 17.31
N PRO A 15 27.32 -13.55 17.60
CA PRO A 15 26.91 -12.53 16.63
C PRO A 15 27.93 -12.45 15.49
N GLN A 16 27.49 -12.79 14.27
CA GLN A 16 28.31 -12.64 13.07
C GLN A 16 28.38 -11.16 12.65
N THR A 17 29.60 -10.65 12.47
CA THR A 17 29.79 -9.28 11.94
C THR A 17 29.66 -9.32 10.42
N LEU A 18 28.62 -8.66 9.89
CA LEU A 18 28.38 -8.57 8.45
C LEU A 18 29.25 -7.47 7.82
N THR A 19 29.93 -7.80 6.71
CA THR A 19 30.56 -6.79 5.85
C THR A 19 29.51 -5.94 5.15
N TYR A 20 29.93 -4.83 4.54
CA TYR A 20 29.03 -4.02 3.73
C TYR A 20 28.45 -4.81 2.55
N GLN A 21 29.27 -5.63 1.89
CA GLN A 21 28.82 -6.45 0.76
C GLN A 21 27.81 -7.52 1.20
N ASP A 22 28.00 -8.13 2.36
CA ASP A 22 27.04 -9.11 2.91
C ASP A 22 25.67 -8.46 3.14
N ARG A 23 25.65 -7.25 3.72
CA ARG A 23 24.40 -6.50 3.93
C ARG A 23 23.69 -6.21 2.62
N LEU A 24 24.44 -5.81 1.58
CA LEU A 24 23.88 -5.56 0.25
C LEU A 24 23.30 -6.83 -0.37
N ASN A 25 24.01 -7.96 -0.25
CA ASN A 25 23.56 -9.24 -0.79
C ASN A 25 22.27 -9.70 -0.09
N LEU A 26 22.25 -9.67 1.25
CA LEU A 26 21.08 -10.04 2.04
C LEU A 26 19.88 -9.12 1.76
N LEU A 27 20.11 -7.81 1.65
CA LEU A 27 19.06 -6.85 1.29
C LEU A 27 18.49 -7.15 -0.11
N ARG A 28 19.37 -7.45 -1.08
CA ARG A 28 18.97 -7.81 -2.44
C ARG A 28 18.13 -9.09 -2.45
N GLU A 29 18.59 -10.13 -1.78
CA GLU A 29 17.87 -11.41 -1.66
C GLU A 29 16.48 -11.20 -1.05
N LYS A 30 16.39 -10.40 0.03
CA LYS A 30 15.11 -10.08 0.66
C LYS A 30 14.17 -9.30 -0.27
N LYS A 31 14.69 -8.35 -1.03
CA LYS A 31 13.90 -7.60 -2.03
C LYS A 31 13.41 -8.49 -3.16
N LEU A 32 14.24 -9.43 -3.63
CA LEU A 32 13.83 -10.43 -4.62
C LEU A 32 12.71 -11.33 -4.08
N ALA A 33 12.82 -11.78 -2.83
CA ALA A 33 11.77 -12.57 -2.17
C ALA A 33 10.46 -11.78 -2.03
N GLN A 34 10.52 -10.52 -1.58
CA GLN A 34 9.34 -9.64 -1.50
C GLN A 34 8.69 -9.42 -2.88
N THR A 35 9.47 -9.26 -3.94
CA THR A 35 8.96 -9.14 -5.31
C THR A 35 8.34 -10.44 -5.81
N ALA A 36 8.94 -11.59 -5.51
CA ALA A 36 8.38 -12.89 -5.85
C ALA A 36 7.03 -13.12 -5.14
N GLU A 37 6.96 -12.84 -3.84
CA GLU A 37 5.73 -12.93 -3.05
C GLU A 37 4.63 -12.04 -3.60
N LYS A 38 4.93 -10.76 -3.89
CA LYS A 38 3.97 -9.85 -4.52
C LYS A 38 3.39 -10.43 -5.80
N ARG A 39 4.25 -10.86 -6.72
CA ARG A 39 3.81 -11.42 -8.01
C ARG A 39 2.91 -12.64 -7.82
N GLN A 40 3.19 -13.48 -6.82
CA GLN A 40 2.37 -14.64 -6.50
C GLN A 40 0.99 -14.25 -5.96
N VAL A 41 0.90 -13.22 -5.11
CA VAL A 41 -0.35 -12.86 -4.42
C VAL A 41 -1.25 -11.94 -5.25
N ILE A 42 -0.67 -10.89 -5.85
CA ILE A 42 -1.45 -9.85 -6.56
C ILE A 42 -1.33 -9.93 -8.08
N GLY A 43 -0.52 -10.85 -8.60
CA GLY A 43 -0.32 -11.08 -10.02
C GLY A 43 0.88 -10.30 -10.60
N SER A 44 1.11 -10.47 -11.90
CA SER A 44 2.13 -9.71 -12.62
C SER A 44 1.75 -8.24 -12.64
N MET A 45 2.66 -7.38 -12.21
CA MET A 45 2.57 -5.94 -12.35
C MET A 45 3.62 -5.52 -13.36
N ASP A 46 3.20 -4.83 -14.42
CA ASP A 46 4.09 -4.14 -15.37
C ASP A 46 4.32 -2.68 -14.95
N TYR A 47 4.23 -2.44 -13.63
CA TYR A 47 4.45 -1.14 -13.01
C TYR A 47 5.74 -1.24 -12.19
N ASP A 48 6.78 -0.51 -12.60
CA ASP A 48 8.13 -0.54 -12.04
C ASP A 48 8.21 0.05 -10.61
N ASP A 49 7.17 0.77 -10.18
CA ASP A 49 7.29 1.74 -9.08
C ASP A 49 6.63 1.32 -7.76
N TRP A 50 5.97 0.16 -7.70
CA TRP A 50 5.22 -0.21 -6.49
C TRP A 50 6.16 -0.87 -5.48
N ALA A 51 6.84 -0.02 -4.71
CA ALA A 51 7.68 -0.35 -3.55
C ALA A 51 6.89 -0.94 -2.35
N LEU A 52 5.81 -1.67 -2.65
CA LEU A 52 4.97 -2.39 -1.71
C LEU A 52 5.76 -3.52 -1.05
N ILE A 53 5.64 -3.63 0.27
CA ILE A 53 5.86 -4.85 1.03
C ILE A 53 4.48 -5.24 1.55
N LEU A 54 4.04 -6.46 1.26
CA LEU A 54 2.73 -6.92 1.69
C LEU A 54 2.66 -6.98 3.22
N PRO A 55 1.47 -6.77 3.82
CA PRO A 55 1.26 -7.02 5.24
C PRO A 55 1.69 -8.46 5.63
N PRO A 56 1.97 -8.76 6.91
CA PRO A 56 2.10 -10.12 7.40
C PRO A 56 0.90 -10.98 7.00
N LEU A 57 1.11 -12.28 6.74
CA LEU A 57 0.10 -13.18 6.16
C LEU A 57 -1.22 -13.18 6.96
N GLU A 58 -1.12 -13.14 8.28
CA GLU A 58 -2.22 -13.13 9.23
C GLU A 58 -3.04 -11.83 9.23
N LEU A 59 -2.50 -10.76 8.65
CA LEU A 59 -3.15 -9.45 8.54
C LEU A 59 -3.58 -9.13 7.10
N ARG A 60 -3.53 -10.09 6.17
CA ARG A 60 -3.87 -9.84 4.76
C ARG A 60 -5.35 -9.99 4.50
N LYS A 61 -5.93 -8.99 3.85
CA LYS A 61 -7.24 -9.08 3.20
C LYS A 61 -7.11 -8.74 1.72
N THR A 62 -7.13 -9.75 0.87
CA THR A 62 -7.07 -9.57 -0.59
C THR A 62 -8.42 -9.09 -1.13
N VAL A 63 -8.40 -8.05 -1.95
CA VAL A 63 -9.60 -7.44 -2.55
C VAL A 63 -9.42 -7.19 -4.04
N LYS A 64 -10.54 -7.05 -4.75
CA LYS A 64 -10.57 -6.44 -6.09
C LYS A 64 -10.91 -4.98 -5.93
N ALA A 65 -10.05 -4.11 -6.46
CA ALA A 65 -10.20 -2.66 -6.36
C ALA A 65 -10.00 -2.00 -7.72
N ILE A 66 -10.42 -0.74 -7.82
CA ILE A 66 -10.08 0.13 -8.95
C ILE A 66 -8.94 1.04 -8.47
N SER A 67 -7.84 1.07 -9.21
CA SER A 67 -6.70 1.93 -8.90
C SER A 67 -7.04 3.41 -9.06
N GLY A 68 -6.15 4.29 -8.61
CA GLY A 68 -6.30 5.74 -8.83
C GLY A 68 -6.39 6.15 -10.30
N SER A 69 -5.95 5.28 -11.22
CA SER A 69 -5.99 5.47 -12.68
C SER A 69 -7.12 4.67 -13.35
N GLY A 70 -8.14 4.26 -12.60
CA GLY A 70 -9.31 3.58 -13.17
C GLY A 70 -9.08 2.11 -13.59
N VAL A 71 -7.91 1.53 -13.29
CA VAL A 71 -7.56 0.17 -13.71
C VAL A 71 -7.96 -0.86 -12.64
N PRO A 72 -8.63 -1.97 -13.01
CA PRO A 72 -8.89 -3.06 -12.07
C PRO A 72 -7.58 -3.69 -11.57
N ILE A 73 -7.44 -3.79 -10.25
CA ILE A 73 -6.28 -4.39 -9.58
C ILE A 73 -6.70 -5.42 -8.54
N THR A 74 -5.78 -6.34 -8.25
CA THR A 74 -5.83 -7.14 -7.01
C THR A 74 -4.99 -6.40 -5.98
N ASP A 75 -5.59 -6.01 -4.87
CA ASP A 75 -4.90 -5.30 -3.80
C ASP A 75 -4.94 -6.10 -2.50
N VAL A 76 -4.03 -5.80 -1.58
CA VAL A 76 -3.94 -6.43 -0.26
C VAL A 76 -4.06 -5.36 0.80
N LEU A 77 -5.19 -5.39 1.51
CA LEU A 77 -5.47 -4.53 2.65
C LEU A 77 -4.89 -5.15 3.93
N ILE A 78 -4.78 -4.31 4.96
CA ILE A 78 -4.64 -4.74 6.34
C ILE A 78 -6.02 -5.14 6.84
N ASP A 79 -6.16 -6.36 7.30
CA ASP A 79 -7.43 -6.89 7.78
C ASP A 79 -7.88 -6.22 9.10
N GLY A 80 -9.18 -6.21 9.35
CA GLY A 80 -9.78 -5.62 10.55
C GLY A 80 -9.90 -4.09 10.57
N VAL A 81 -9.52 -3.39 9.49
CA VAL A 81 -9.68 -1.93 9.40
C VAL A 81 -11.01 -1.57 8.74
N GLU A 82 -11.99 -1.17 9.55
CA GLU A 82 -13.31 -0.74 9.08
C GLU A 82 -13.43 0.80 9.02
N MET A 83 -13.74 1.30 7.82
CA MET A 83 -13.86 2.73 7.55
C MET A 83 -15.23 3.26 7.96
N GLU A 84 -15.26 4.40 8.65
CA GLU A 84 -16.49 5.16 8.88
C GLU A 84 -17.00 5.72 7.55
N ARG A 85 -18.32 5.87 7.44
CA ARG A 85 -19.03 6.33 6.24
C ARG A 85 -19.98 7.45 6.64
N ASN A 86 -20.15 8.45 5.78
CA ASN A 86 -21.07 9.57 6.02
C ASN A 86 -22.00 9.89 4.86
N HIS A 87 -22.07 9.01 3.85
CA HIS A 87 -22.91 9.22 2.69
C HIS A 87 -23.63 7.93 2.29
N ALA A 88 -24.83 8.07 1.70
CA ALA A 88 -25.73 6.96 1.40
C ALA A 88 -25.14 5.94 0.40
N ASN A 89 -24.22 6.36 -0.46
CA ASN A 89 -23.48 5.45 -1.37
C ASN A 89 -22.39 4.61 -0.66
N GLY A 90 -22.27 4.73 0.66
CA GLY A 90 -21.27 4.02 1.46
C GLY A 90 -19.88 4.68 1.48
N GLY A 91 -19.68 5.79 0.77
CA GLY A 91 -18.43 6.54 0.77
C GLY A 91 -18.20 7.33 2.06
N PHE A 92 -16.96 7.82 2.19
CA PHE A 92 -16.57 8.76 3.23
C PHE A 92 -15.91 9.99 2.63
N TYR A 93 -16.44 11.16 2.98
CA TYR A 93 -16.05 12.43 2.38
C TYR A 93 -15.75 13.48 3.43
N GLY A 94 -14.95 14.47 3.03
CA GLY A 94 -14.52 15.58 3.87
C GLY A 94 -13.24 15.28 4.66
N PRO A 95 -12.43 16.32 4.94
CA PRO A 95 -11.09 16.16 5.50
C PRO A 95 -11.10 15.51 6.88
N VAL A 96 -12.09 15.84 7.72
CA VAL A 96 -12.19 15.31 9.10
C VAL A 96 -12.42 13.80 9.11
N LEU A 97 -13.33 13.29 8.29
CA LEU A 97 -13.62 11.86 8.25
C LEU A 97 -12.50 11.08 7.55
N CYS A 98 -11.95 11.63 6.46
CA CYS A 98 -10.75 11.09 5.81
C CYS A 98 -9.59 10.97 6.79
N GLY A 99 -9.34 12.00 7.61
CA GLY A 99 -8.28 11.97 8.63
C GLY A 99 -8.53 10.92 9.72
N ARG A 100 -9.76 10.78 10.21
CA ARG A 100 -10.12 9.73 11.18
C ARG A 100 -9.93 8.32 10.62
N ASN A 101 -10.39 8.07 9.41
CA ASN A 101 -10.21 6.79 8.72
C ASN A 101 -8.74 6.50 8.42
N PHE A 102 -7.98 7.51 8.00
CA PHE A 102 -6.53 7.36 7.80
C PHE A 102 -5.82 7.05 9.11
N ARG A 103 -6.21 7.69 10.21
CA ARG A 103 -5.69 7.36 11.54
C ARG A 103 -5.96 5.91 11.94
N LYS A 104 -7.19 5.40 11.73
CA LYS A 104 -7.51 3.98 11.98
C LYS A 104 -6.59 3.04 11.19
N LEU A 105 -6.33 3.37 9.93
CA LEU A 105 -5.39 2.61 9.11
C LEU A 105 -3.98 2.64 9.69
N LEU A 106 -3.48 3.81 10.11
CA LEU A 106 -2.16 3.94 10.73
C LEU A 106 -2.06 3.17 12.07
N ASP A 107 -3.10 3.20 12.89
CA ASP A 107 -3.13 2.45 14.16
C ASP A 107 -3.11 0.93 13.95
N ALA A 108 -3.63 0.46 12.81
CA ALA A 108 -3.60 -0.95 12.43
C ALA A 108 -2.33 -1.37 11.67
N HIS A 109 -1.47 -0.44 11.25
CA HIS A 109 -0.24 -0.79 10.53
C HIS A 109 0.70 -1.60 11.45
N PRO A 110 1.11 -2.80 11.03
CA PRO A 110 2.03 -3.60 11.82
C PRO A 110 3.40 -2.89 11.88
N PRO A 111 4.06 -2.90 13.05
CA PRO A 111 5.42 -2.41 13.13
C PRO A 111 6.32 -3.25 12.22
N TYR A 112 7.04 -2.59 11.33
CA TYR A 112 8.01 -3.24 10.45
C TYR A 112 9.37 -2.59 10.64
N VAL A 113 10.33 -3.37 11.14
CA VAL A 113 11.73 -2.96 11.24
C VAL A 113 12.58 -4.08 10.65
N ASP A 114 13.45 -3.70 9.74
CA ASP A 114 14.41 -4.60 9.13
C ASP A 114 15.82 -4.08 9.39
N PRO A 115 16.67 -4.79 10.15
CA PRO A 115 18.02 -4.34 10.46
C PRO A 115 18.90 -4.07 9.24
N LEU A 116 18.56 -4.67 8.08
CA LEU A 116 19.29 -4.49 6.82
C LEU A 116 18.71 -3.37 5.93
N CYS A 117 17.52 -2.85 6.27
CA CYS A 117 16.87 -1.81 5.51
C CYS A 117 16.93 -0.48 6.27
N SER A 118 17.25 0.61 5.58
CA SER A 118 17.23 1.96 6.16
C SER A 118 15.81 2.49 6.42
N MET A 119 14.77 1.81 5.94
CA MET A 119 13.38 2.23 6.05
C MET A 119 12.62 1.41 7.09
N ALA A 120 12.11 2.11 8.11
CA ALA A 120 11.12 1.57 9.04
C ALA A 120 9.70 1.75 8.48
N GLY A 121 8.76 0.90 8.90
CA GLY A 121 7.35 1.01 8.49
C GLY A 121 7.11 0.75 7.00
N ALA A 122 7.94 -0.09 6.38
CA ALA A 122 7.92 -0.32 4.93
C ALA A 122 6.73 -1.18 4.44
N VAL A 123 5.89 -1.71 5.33
CA VAL A 123 4.61 -2.33 4.97
C VAL A 123 3.69 -1.23 4.46
N MET A 124 3.14 -1.41 3.26
CA MET A 124 2.24 -0.44 2.67
C MET A 124 0.85 -1.06 2.44
N ALA A 125 -0.18 -0.26 2.61
CA ALA A 125 -1.55 -0.56 2.17
C ALA A 125 -2.10 0.65 1.43
N ASN A 126 -2.82 0.42 0.33
CA ASN A 126 -3.39 1.52 -0.43
C ASN A 126 -4.66 2.04 0.24
N PHE A 127 -4.64 3.28 0.74
CA PHE A 127 -5.79 3.87 1.40
C PHE A 127 -7.00 4.03 0.46
N SER A 128 -6.79 4.21 -0.86
CA SER A 128 -7.89 4.32 -1.81
C SER A 128 -8.69 3.03 -1.93
N SER A 129 -8.06 1.88 -1.71
CA SER A 129 -8.71 0.57 -1.81
C SER A 129 -9.64 0.25 -0.64
N TYR A 130 -9.66 1.10 0.40
CA TYR A 130 -10.68 1.08 1.45
C TYR A 130 -11.90 1.96 1.14
N ARG A 131 -11.88 2.71 0.03
CA ARG A 131 -13.01 3.53 -0.41
C ARG A 131 -13.94 2.68 -1.27
N THR A 132 -15.24 2.80 -1.01
CA THR A 132 -16.28 2.17 -1.86
C THR A 132 -16.75 3.10 -2.99
N ALA A 133 -16.46 4.40 -2.89
CA ALA A 133 -16.81 5.40 -3.88
C ALA A 133 -15.69 6.45 -3.99
N GLY A 134 -15.35 6.80 -5.22
CA GLY A 134 -14.26 7.71 -5.55
C GLY A 134 -14.58 9.19 -5.34
N TRP A 135 -15.76 9.60 -5.81
CA TRP A 135 -16.23 10.99 -5.79
C TRP A 135 -17.46 11.16 -4.90
N ASN A 136 -17.65 12.34 -4.32
CA ASN A 136 -18.88 12.69 -3.62
C ASN A 136 -19.95 13.11 -4.64
N PRO A 137 -21.04 12.34 -4.84
CA PRO A 137 -22.04 12.65 -5.86
C PRO A 137 -22.80 13.95 -5.60
N ASP A 138 -22.77 14.49 -4.38
CA ASP A 138 -23.37 15.80 -4.06
C ASP A 138 -22.65 16.96 -4.79
N PHE A 139 -21.42 16.75 -5.24
CA PHE A 139 -20.69 17.72 -6.06
C PHE A 139 -20.90 17.41 -7.54
N ASP A 140 -21.93 18.05 -8.12
CA ASP A 140 -22.20 17.95 -9.55
C ASP A 140 -21.08 18.58 -10.39
N TYR A 141 -20.69 17.86 -11.43
CA TYR A 141 -19.71 18.31 -12.42
C TYR A 141 -20.21 18.11 -13.86
N SER A 142 -21.52 17.88 -14.04
CA SER A 142 -22.13 17.62 -15.34
C SER A 142 -21.83 18.70 -16.38
N HIS A 143 -21.64 19.95 -15.93
CA HIS A 143 -21.23 21.09 -16.76
C HIS A 143 -19.88 20.89 -17.47
N LEU A 144 -19.03 19.97 -17.01
CA LEU A 144 -17.73 19.65 -17.62
C LEU A 144 -17.82 18.53 -18.68
N HIS A 145 -18.91 17.76 -18.74
CA HIS A 145 -19.00 16.58 -19.59
C HIS A 145 -18.83 16.89 -21.09
N ALA A 146 -19.37 18.03 -21.54
CA ALA A 146 -19.27 18.43 -22.94
C ALA A 146 -17.81 18.67 -23.36
N ASP A 147 -17.03 19.34 -22.50
CA ASP A 147 -15.60 19.59 -22.77
C ASP A 147 -14.76 18.32 -22.62
N GLN A 148 -15.06 17.49 -21.62
CA GLN A 148 -14.39 16.19 -21.45
C GLN A 148 -14.54 15.31 -22.70
N GLN A 149 -15.73 15.26 -23.29
CA GLN A 149 -15.98 14.55 -24.55
C GLN A 149 -15.29 15.22 -25.74
N ARG A 150 -15.42 16.55 -25.86
CA ARG A 150 -14.84 17.32 -26.97
C ARG A 150 -13.32 17.15 -27.07
N TYR A 151 -12.65 17.10 -25.93
CA TYR A 151 -11.20 17.07 -25.83
C TYR A 151 -10.64 15.68 -25.44
N ALA A 152 -11.48 14.66 -25.38
CA ALA A 152 -11.12 13.30 -24.97
C ALA A 152 -10.36 13.26 -23.62
N LEU A 153 -10.84 14.03 -22.63
CA LEU A 153 -10.23 14.13 -21.31
C LEU A 153 -10.74 13.03 -20.38
N ILE A 154 -9.81 12.42 -19.66
CA ILE A 154 -10.14 11.65 -18.45
C ILE A 154 -10.49 12.67 -17.34
N PRO A 155 -11.65 12.56 -16.68
CA PRO A 155 -12.14 13.62 -15.81
C PRO A 155 -11.29 13.80 -14.55
N GLY A 156 -10.61 12.76 -14.07
CA GLY A 156 -9.86 12.76 -12.82
C GLY A 156 -10.73 12.92 -11.56
N ILE A 157 -12.05 12.99 -11.72
CA ILE A 157 -13.02 13.21 -10.64
C ILE A 157 -13.31 11.88 -9.96
N GLY A 158 -12.94 11.77 -8.68
CA GLY A 158 -13.10 10.56 -7.88
C GLY A 158 -12.07 9.46 -8.13
N GLY A 159 -11.05 9.72 -8.93
CA GLY A 159 -10.10 8.70 -9.39
C GLY A 159 -10.54 8.13 -10.74
N SER A 160 -9.78 8.50 -11.77
CA SER A 160 -9.90 8.03 -13.15
C SER A 160 -8.54 8.23 -13.81
#